data_AF-A0A1F3LY87-F1
#
_entry.id   AF-A0A1F3LY87-F1
#
_cell.length_a   1.000
_cell.length_b   1.000
_cell.length_c   1.000
_cell.angle_alpha   90.00
_cell.angle_beta   90.00
_cell.angle_gamma   90.00
#
_symmetry.space_group_name_H-M   'P 1'
#
loop_
_entity.id
_entity.type
_entity.pdbx_description
1 polymer ?
#
loop_
_entity_poly.entity_id
_entity_poly.type
_entity_poly.pdbx_seq_one_letter_code
_entity_poly.pdbx_strand_id
1 'polypeptide(L)'
;MKYLNSELAELKLKGGGYTAKEISSQPELWMETYLKLLKEEEIISHFLGEFLKKDHPDVILTGAGTSAFIGEVLVGAFSKKLKVSCRAISTTDIITHPENYFIRSRPTLLMSFARSGDSPESLASVELANKYCDELYELNVTCNKDGELAKNTGKGNSHVFLLPEQTNDKSLAMTSSFSCMLLAGLLILNIKEIRQQEPLIKKIQSFGNYILNECLPGLKKVAEMNYERMVFLGSGPLLGVAHESHLKVQEMSDGKVICKFDSFLGFRHGPKAVVNNSTVVVYLFSNNAYAKLYEIDLVHSIKATTVGEKSVAIGTDYDEKDFKYDFSISFPGGTADIPEDFLSVFYILPAQIIGFYKSLHLGLSPDSPSKSGSITRVVQGVNIYPSDFNDSTYSN
;
A
#
# COMPACT_ATOMS: atom_id res chain seq x y z
N MET A 1 -2.50 -25.88 -12.27
CA MET A 1 -1.88 -24.53 -12.23
C MET A 1 -1.76 -24.19 -10.75
N LYS A 2 -0.56 -23.84 -10.30
CA LYS A 2 -0.26 -23.67 -8.88
C LYS A 2 -0.09 -22.21 -8.52
N TYR A 3 -0.56 -21.83 -7.34
CA TYR A 3 -0.37 -20.51 -6.74
C TYR A 3 -0.02 -20.72 -5.27
N LEU A 4 0.96 -19.97 -4.74
CA LEU A 4 1.44 -20.13 -3.36
C LEU A 4 1.66 -21.62 -2.99
N ASN A 5 2.40 -22.36 -3.83
CA ASN A 5 2.68 -23.79 -3.73
C ASN A 5 1.46 -24.74 -3.56
N SER A 6 0.26 -24.29 -3.93
CA SER A 6 -0.98 -25.08 -3.83
C SER A 6 -1.69 -25.16 -5.18
N GLU A 7 -2.37 -26.27 -5.47
CA GLU A 7 -3.15 -26.41 -6.70
C GLU A 7 -4.40 -25.51 -6.65
N LEU A 8 -4.74 -24.86 -7.77
CA LEU A 8 -5.89 -23.97 -7.84
C LEU A 8 -7.21 -24.65 -7.43
N ALA A 9 -7.38 -25.94 -7.72
CA ALA A 9 -8.57 -26.69 -7.31
C ALA A 9 -8.70 -26.78 -5.78
N GLU A 10 -7.58 -27.03 -5.08
CA GLU A 10 -7.55 -27.06 -3.61
C GLU A 10 -7.82 -25.68 -3.02
N LEU A 11 -7.21 -24.64 -3.61
CA LEU A 11 -7.39 -23.26 -3.18
C LEU A 11 -8.85 -22.80 -3.31
N LYS A 12 -9.53 -23.18 -4.40
CA LYS A 12 -10.96 -22.88 -4.59
C LYS A 12 -11.83 -23.55 -3.53
N LEU A 13 -11.54 -24.79 -3.14
CA LEU A 13 -12.27 -25.49 -2.07
C LEU A 13 -12.11 -24.79 -0.71
N LYS A 14 -10.96 -24.14 -0.47
CA LYS A 14 -10.68 -23.36 0.75
C LYS A 14 -11.07 -21.89 0.64
N GLY A 15 -11.69 -21.46 -0.46
CA GLY A 15 -12.05 -20.07 -0.71
C GLY A 15 -10.85 -19.12 -0.70
N GLY A 16 -9.72 -19.54 -1.26
CA GLY A 16 -8.49 -18.74 -1.38
C GLY A 16 -7.95 -18.69 -2.81
N GLY A 17 -8.80 -18.99 -3.82
CA GLY A 17 -8.38 -19.12 -5.21
C GLY A 17 -8.07 -17.78 -5.87
N TYR A 18 -8.83 -16.73 -5.52
CA TYR A 18 -8.59 -15.38 -6.06
C TYR A 18 -7.36 -14.75 -5.41
N THR A 19 -7.34 -14.70 -4.07
CA THR A 19 -6.27 -14.08 -3.28
C THR A 19 -4.91 -14.70 -3.59
N ALA A 20 -4.84 -16.04 -3.68
CA ALA A 20 -3.58 -16.71 -3.99
C ALA A 20 -3.08 -16.37 -5.40
N LYS A 21 -3.98 -16.31 -6.39
CA LYS A 21 -3.64 -15.93 -7.76
C LYS A 21 -3.16 -14.48 -7.82
N GLU A 22 -3.92 -13.56 -7.22
CA GLU A 22 -3.64 -12.13 -7.20
C GLU A 22 -2.30 -11.84 -6.53
N ILE A 23 -1.99 -12.48 -5.39
CA ILE A 23 -0.68 -12.37 -4.74
C ILE A 23 0.43 -12.87 -5.65
N SER A 24 0.25 -14.07 -6.24
CA SER A 24 1.28 -14.75 -7.02
C SER A 24 1.57 -14.07 -8.37
N SER A 25 0.62 -13.31 -8.92
CA SER A 25 0.75 -12.61 -10.21
C SER A 25 1.42 -11.24 -10.11
N GLN A 26 1.68 -10.74 -8.90
CA GLN A 26 2.24 -9.40 -8.71
C GLN A 26 3.54 -9.14 -9.48
N PRO A 27 4.57 -10.03 -9.46
CA PRO A 27 5.81 -9.78 -10.19
C PRO A 27 5.60 -9.54 -11.69
N GLU A 28 4.75 -10.32 -12.33
CA GLU A 28 4.41 -10.16 -13.75
C GLU A 28 3.58 -8.90 -13.98
N LEU A 29 2.61 -8.62 -13.10
CA LEU A 29 1.75 -7.44 -13.20
C LEU A 29 2.52 -6.12 -12.99
N TRP A 30 3.61 -6.13 -12.22
CA TRP A 30 4.51 -4.98 -12.11
C TRP A 30 5.18 -4.66 -13.45
N MET A 31 5.65 -5.70 -14.15
CA MET A 31 6.22 -5.53 -15.49
C MET A 31 5.15 -5.08 -16.50
N GLU A 32 3.95 -5.65 -16.47
CA GLU A 32 2.83 -5.19 -17.31
C GLU A 32 2.46 -3.73 -17.04
N THR A 33 2.47 -3.31 -15.78
CA THR A 33 2.22 -1.91 -15.36
C THR A 33 3.28 -0.97 -15.92
N TYR A 34 4.57 -1.35 -15.81
CA TYR A 34 5.68 -0.61 -16.42
C TYR A 34 5.53 -0.48 -17.94
N LEU A 35 5.27 -1.59 -18.64
CA LEU A 35 5.08 -1.61 -20.09
C LEU A 35 3.86 -0.77 -20.53
N LYS A 36 2.83 -0.67 -19.69
CA LYS A 36 1.69 0.20 -19.95
C LYS A 36 2.05 1.67 -19.79
N LEU A 37 2.76 2.06 -18.73
CA LEU A 37 3.23 3.44 -18.55
C LEU A 37 4.17 3.89 -19.66
N LEU A 38 5.03 3.01 -20.17
CA LEU A 38 5.89 3.31 -21.33
C LEU A 38 5.09 3.76 -22.56
N LYS A 39 3.89 3.23 -22.76
CA LYS A 39 3.01 3.62 -23.88
C LYS A 39 2.32 4.96 -23.66
N GLU A 40 2.23 5.41 -22.42
CA GLU A 40 1.58 6.67 -22.02
C GLU A 40 2.61 7.74 -21.59
N GLU A 41 3.91 7.49 -21.81
CA GLU A 41 5.02 8.37 -21.42
C GLU A 41 4.81 9.82 -21.84
N GLU A 42 4.50 10.05 -23.12
CA GLU A 42 4.35 11.40 -23.67
C GLU A 42 3.14 12.13 -23.07
N ILE A 43 2.01 11.44 -22.94
CA ILE A 43 0.75 12.02 -22.43
C ILE A 43 0.90 12.39 -20.95
N ILE A 44 1.42 11.49 -20.13
CA ILE A 44 1.61 11.72 -18.69
C ILE A 44 2.70 12.79 -18.47
N SER A 45 3.79 12.76 -19.24
CA SER A 45 4.83 13.77 -19.17
C SER A 45 4.31 15.17 -19.51
N HIS A 46 3.44 15.27 -20.52
CA HIS A 46 2.80 16.53 -20.89
C HIS A 46 1.85 17.01 -19.79
N PHE A 47 0.97 16.15 -19.30
CA PHE A 47 0.02 16.45 -18.23
C PHE A 47 0.72 16.99 -16.97
N LEU A 48 1.72 16.27 -16.46
CA LEU A 48 2.49 16.71 -15.31
C LEU A 48 3.31 17.97 -15.61
N GLY A 49 3.81 18.10 -16.84
CA GLY A 49 4.53 19.28 -17.29
C GLY A 49 3.69 20.55 -17.27
N GLU A 50 2.41 20.48 -17.66
CA GLU A 50 1.48 21.61 -17.58
C GLU A 50 1.15 21.99 -16.13
N PHE A 51 0.93 21.00 -15.27
CA PHE A 51 0.70 21.23 -13.84
C PHE A 51 1.93 21.88 -13.16
N LEU A 52 3.13 21.39 -13.43
CA LEU A 52 4.36 21.90 -12.79
C LEU A 52 4.79 23.29 -13.25
N LYS A 53 4.17 23.85 -14.30
CA LYS A 53 4.36 25.26 -14.71
C LYS A 53 3.57 26.24 -13.85
N LYS A 54 2.60 25.75 -13.07
CA LYS A 54 1.75 26.58 -12.23
C LYS A 54 2.53 27.18 -11.08
N ASP A 55 2.06 28.33 -10.60
CA ASP A 55 2.69 29.00 -9.48
C ASP A 55 2.28 28.34 -8.16
N HIS A 56 3.26 28.02 -7.31
CA HIS A 56 3.07 27.36 -6.01
C HIS A 56 2.07 26.18 -6.00
N PRO A 57 2.25 25.15 -6.85
CA PRO A 57 1.30 24.05 -6.95
C PRO A 57 1.36 23.12 -5.74
N ASP A 58 0.21 22.56 -5.35
CA ASP A 58 0.07 21.58 -4.27
C ASP A 58 -0.30 20.21 -4.84
N VAL A 59 0.24 19.13 -4.26
CA VAL A 59 -0.09 17.75 -4.61
C VAL A 59 -0.80 17.08 -3.43
N ILE A 60 -1.94 16.46 -3.69
CA ILE A 60 -2.67 15.63 -2.74
C ILE A 60 -2.76 14.22 -3.31
N LEU A 61 -2.17 13.26 -2.60
CA LEU A 61 -2.27 11.84 -2.88
C LEU A 61 -3.41 11.27 -2.04
N THR A 62 -4.41 10.65 -2.67
CA THR A 62 -5.65 10.28 -1.97
C THR A 62 -6.19 8.90 -2.34
N GLY A 63 -6.93 8.31 -1.41
CA GLY A 63 -7.61 7.02 -1.52
C GLY A 63 -8.31 6.67 -0.21
N ALA A 64 -9.07 5.57 -0.19
CA ALA A 64 -9.69 5.02 1.01
C ALA A 64 -9.02 3.71 1.44
N GLY A 65 -8.86 3.48 2.75
CA GLY A 65 -8.26 2.26 3.30
C GLY A 65 -6.88 1.99 2.69
N THR A 66 -6.65 0.78 2.18
CA THR A 66 -5.40 0.42 1.49
C THR A 66 -4.97 1.39 0.40
N SER A 67 -5.91 1.99 -0.34
CA SER A 67 -5.55 3.01 -1.34
C SER A 67 -4.97 4.28 -0.72
N ALA A 68 -5.37 4.65 0.50
CA ALA A 68 -4.81 5.81 1.21
C ALA A 68 -3.32 5.59 1.55
N PHE A 69 -2.96 4.35 1.92
CA PHE A 69 -1.60 3.99 2.31
C PHE A 69 -0.62 4.07 1.13
N ILE A 70 -1.10 4.01 -0.11
CA ILE A 70 -0.28 4.30 -1.29
C ILE A 70 0.25 5.73 -1.23
N GLY A 71 -0.62 6.69 -0.88
CA GLY A 71 -0.22 8.08 -0.67
C GLY A 71 0.84 8.22 0.41
N GLU A 72 0.70 7.52 1.54
CA GLU A 72 1.66 7.54 2.64
C GLU A 72 3.06 7.06 2.21
N VAL A 73 3.13 6.04 1.36
CA VAL A 73 4.42 5.58 0.80
C VAL A 73 5.00 6.62 -0.17
N LEU A 74 4.17 7.22 -1.01
CA LEU A 74 4.61 8.08 -2.11
C LEU A 74 4.92 9.53 -1.69
N VAL A 75 4.37 10.03 -0.59
CA VAL A 75 4.40 11.46 -0.23
C VAL A 75 5.82 12.01 -0.13
N GLY A 76 6.75 11.24 0.45
CA GLY A 76 8.17 11.63 0.59
C GLY A 76 8.87 11.72 -0.76
N ALA A 77 8.68 10.71 -1.62
CA ALA A 77 9.25 10.67 -2.97
C ALA A 77 8.75 11.85 -3.83
N PHE A 78 7.43 12.10 -3.82
CA PHE A 78 6.82 13.20 -4.55
C PHE A 78 7.34 14.56 -4.07
N SER A 79 7.34 14.79 -2.74
CA SER A 79 7.87 16.04 -2.16
C SER A 79 9.30 16.29 -2.58
N LYS A 80 10.17 15.27 -2.50
CA LYS A 80 11.60 15.38 -2.81
C LYS A 80 11.87 15.62 -4.29
N LYS A 81 11.20 14.88 -5.17
CA LYS A 81 11.45 14.94 -6.63
C LYS A 81 10.83 16.19 -7.24
N LEU A 82 9.57 16.52 -6.91
CA LEU A 82 8.87 17.65 -7.48
C LEU A 82 9.26 18.99 -6.83
N LYS A 83 9.75 18.96 -5.58
CA LYS A 83 10.06 20.15 -4.77
C LYS A 83 8.85 21.06 -4.54
N VAL A 84 7.67 20.44 -4.44
CA VAL A 84 6.38 21.10 -4.16
C VAL A 84 5.78 20.50 -2.89
N SER A 85 4.80 21.17 -2.30
CA SER A 85 4.07 20.60 -1.16
C SER A 85 3.32 19.36 -1.64
N CYS A 86 3.60 18.20 -1.03
CA CYS A 86 2.85 16.99 -1.27
C CYS A 86 2.33 16.46 0.07
N ARG A 87 1.07 16.06 0.09
CA ARG A 87 0.40 15.50 1.26
C ARG A 87 -0.34 14.24 0.88
N ALA A 88 -0.29 13.23 1.75
CA ALA A 88 -1.16 12.06 1.66
C ALA A 88 -2.36 12.30 2.56
N ILE A 89 -3.55 12.45 1.96
CA ILE A 89 -4.79 12.71 2.69
C ILE A 89 -5.82 11.70 2.22
N SER A 90 -6.41 10.94 3.16
CA SER A 90 -7.40 9.93 2.80
C SER A 90 -8.67 10.59 2.26
N THR A 91 -9.39 9.92 1.35
CA THR A 91 -10.69 10.40 0.88
C THR A 91 -11.69 10.52 2.04
N THR A 92 -11.59 9.62 3.02
CA THR A 92 -12.39 9.61 4.24
C THR A 92 -12.18 10.87 5.11
N ASP A 93 -11.00 11.46 5.09
CA ASP A 93 -10.73 12.75 5.75
C ASP A 93 -11.23 13.92 4.90
N ILE A 94 -10.96 13.88 3.58
CA ILE A 94 -11.37 14.94 2.65
C ILE A 94 -12.87 15.17 2.69
N ILE A 95 -13.68 14.10 2.66
CA ILE A 95 -15.14 14.24 2.62
C ILE A 95 -15.74 14.80 3.90
N THR A 96 -15.04 14.67 5.04
CA THR A 96 -15.54 15.17 6.33
C THR A 96 -15.08 16.59 6.61
N HIS A 97 -13.87 16.97 6.18
CA HIS A 97 -13.29 18.29 6.46
C HIS A 97 -12.52 18.85 5.25
N PRO A 98 -13.18 19.10 4.11
CA PRO A 98 -12.50 19.50 2.86
C PRO A 98 -11.69 20.79 3.01
N GLU A 99 -12.17 21.75 3.80
CA GLU A 99 -11.51 23.03 4.07
C GLU A 99 -10.16 22.90 4.79
N ASN A 100 -9.92 21.79 5.51
CA ASN A 100 -8.62 21.54 6.13
C ASN A 100 -7.53 21.20 5.11
N TYR A 101 -7.94 20.76 3.91
CA TYR A 101 -7.04 20.13 2.96
C TYR A 101 -6.90 20.90 1.65
N PHE A 102 -7.95 21.56 1.16
CA PHE A 102 -7.89 22.34 -0.06
C PHE A 102 -7.63 23.82 0.21
N ILE A 103 -6.63 24.37 -0.49
CA ILE A 103 -6.32 25.80 -0.47
C ILE A 103 -6.80 26.38 -1.80
N ARG A 104 -7.92 27.11 -1.76
CA ARG A 104 -8.66 27.54 -2.96
C ARG A 104 -7.81 28.19 -4.05
N SER A 105 -6.92 29.10 -3.65
CA SER A 105 -6.08 29.86 -4.59
C SER A 105 -4.87 29.09 -5.12
N ARG A 106 -4.63 27.85 -4.68
CA ARG A 106 -3.47 27.06 -5.11
C ARG A 106 -3.85 26.01 -6.15
N PRO A 107 -3.19 26.00 -7.32
CA PRO A 107 -3.34 24.94 -8.30
C PRO A 107 -3.04 23.59 -7.64
N THR A 108 -4.00 22.68 -7.65
CA THR A 108 -3.91 21.42 -6.92
C THR A 108 -3.93 20.24 -7.88
N LEU A 109 -2.96 19.33 -7.77
CA LEU A 109 -3.03 18.00 -8.35
C LEU A 109 -3.61 17.04 -7.32
N LEU A 110 -4.84 16.57 -7.58
CA LEU A 110 -5.44 15.47 -6.85
C LEU A 110 -5.11 14.15 -7.56
N MET A 111 -4.22 13.36 -6.98
CA MET A 111 -3.87 12.03 -7.47
C MET A 111 -4.65 10.98 -6.69
N SER A 112 -5.68 10.41 -7.32
CA SER A 112 -6.61 9.49 -6.68
C SER A 112 -6.28 8.03 -6.99
N PHE A 113 -6.19 7.20 -5.97
CA PHE A 113 -5.95 5.76 -6.06
C PHE A 113 -7.19 4.96 -5.69
N ALA A 114 -7.66 4.08 -6.57
CA ALA A 114 -8.81 3.23 -6.28
C ALA A 114 -8.76 1.89 -7.03
N ARG A 115 -9.05 0.77 -6.35
CA ARG A 115 -9.21 -0.53 -7.04
C ARG A 115 -10.48 -0.57 -7.88
N SER A 116 -11.66 -0.33 -7.26
CA SER A 116 -12.95 -0.42 -7.96
C SER A 116 -13.32 0.87 -8.70
N GLY A 117 -12.83 2.03 -8.25
CA GLY A 117 -13.27 3.33 -8.75
C GLY A 117 -14.70 3.72 -8.39
N ASP A 118 -15.39 2.92 -7.56
CA ASP A 118 -16.82 3.05 -7.24
C ASP A 118 -17.09 3.40 -5.77
N SER A 119 -16.05 3.69 -4.98
CA SER A 119 -16.24 4.16 -3.61
C SER A 119 -16.92 5.52 -3.63
N PRO A 120 -18.06 5.69 -2.92
CA PRO A 120 -18.73 7.00 -2.81
C PRO A 120 -17.78 8.09 -2.33
N GLU A 121 -16.87 7.76 -1.41
CA GLU A 121 -15.86 8.68 -0.87
C GLU A 121 -14.87 9.14 -1.94
N SER A 122 -14.47 8.25 -2.87
CA SER A 122 -13.58 8.63 -3.98
C SER A 122 -14.24 9.65 -4.91
N LEU A 123 -15.51 9.44 -5.28
CA LEU A 123 -16.25 10.35 -6.14
C LEU A 123 -16.50 11.69 -5.44
N ALA A 124 -16.97 11.64 -4.18
CA ALA A 124 -17.21 12.83 -3.39
C ALA A 124 -15.94 13.66 -3.17
N SER A 125 -14.77 13.03 -3.01
CA SER A 125 -13.49 13.76 -2.88
C SER A 125 -13.15 14.56 -4.15
N VAL A 126 -13.41 14.00 -5.33
CA VAL A 126 -13.22 14.70 -6.62
C VAL A 126 -14.22 15.86 -6.77
N GLU A 127 -15.48 15.65 -6.41
CA GLU A 127 -16.51 16.71 -6.41
C GLU A 127 -16.14 17.86 -5.47
N LEU A 128 -15.67 17.54 -4.26
CA LEU A 128 -15.22 18.54 -3.30
C LEU A 128 -13.97 19.26 -3.79
N ALA A 129 -13.00 18.57 -4.38
CA ALA A 129 -11.83 19.23 -4.97
C ALA A 129 -12.24 20.25 -6.04
N ASN A 130 -13.19 19.90 -6.91
CA ASN A 130 -13.73 20.82 -7.92
C ASN A 130 -14.45 22.03 -7.30
N LYS A 131 -15.05 21.88 -6.12
CA LYS A 131 -15.72 22.97 -5.39
C LYS A 131 -14.77 23.87 -4.61
N TYR A 132 -13.70 23.30 -4.07
CA TYR A 132 -12.80 23.97 -3.13
C TYR A 132 -11.49 24.47 -3.76
N CYS A 133 -11.15 24.09 -4.99
CA CYS A 133 -9.99 24.57 -5.72
C CYS A 133 -10.40 25.42 -6.94
N ASP A 134 -9.77 26.59 -7.13
CA ASP A 134 -10.01 27.41 -8.33
C ASP A 134 -9.36 26.78 -9.58
N GLU A 135 -8.27 26.05 -9.40
CA GLU A 135 -7.57 25.32 -10.46
C GLU A 135 -7.22 23.89 -10.00
N LEU A 136 -7.87 22.90 -10.62
CA LEU A 136 -7.71 21.49 -10.30
C LEU A 136 -7.10 20.72 -11.48
N TYR A 137 -6.15 19.87 -11.15
CA TYR A 137 -5.63 18.79 -11.99
C TYR A 137 -5.98 17.46 -11.33
N GLU A 138 -6.43 16.49 -12.11
CA GLU A 138 -6.86 15.19 -11.61
C GLU A 138 -6.06 14.08 -12.28
N LEU A 139 -5.41 13.23 -11.49
CA LEU A 139 -4.73 12.04 -11.97
C LEU A 139 -5.29 10.81 -11.27
N ASN A 140 -6.17 10.10 -11.97
CA ASN A 140 -6.84 8.92 -11.44
C ASN A 140 -6.08 7.66 -11.82
N VAL A 141 -5.50 6.99 -10.82
CA VAL A 141 -4.80 5.71 -10.96
C VAL A 141 -5.72 4.60 -10.45
N THR A 142 -6.29 3.81 -11.36
CA THR A 142 -7.38 2.86 -11.02
C THR A 142 -7.31 1.55 -11.80
N CYS A 143 -7.81 0.48 -11.20
CA CYS A 143 -7.80 -0.87 -11.79
C CYS A 143 -9.05 -1.19 -12.61
N ASN A 144 -10.15 -0.48 -12.38
CA ASN A 144 -11.44 -0.79 -12.97
C ASN A 144 -11.82 0.22 -14.07
N LYS A 145 -11.70 -0.20 -15.33
CA LYS A 145 -12.11 0.62 -16.50
C LYS A 145 -13.59 1.02 -16.48
N ASP A 146 -14.43 0.20 -15.85
CA ASP A 146 -15.87 0.41 -15.79
C ASP A 146 -16.29 1.17 -14.53
N GLY A 147 -15.34 1.51 -13.65
CA GLY A 147 -15.60 2.24 -12.42
C GLY A 147 -15.87 3.71 -12.68
N GLU A 148 -16.66 4.34 -11.80
CA GLU A 148 -17.05 5.74 -11.97
C GLU A 148 -15.85 6.69 -11.99
N LEU A 149 -14.81 6.46 -11.16
CA LEU A 149 -13.57 7.26 -11.19
C LEU A 149 -12.82 7.18 -12.54
N ALA A 150 -12.94 6.08 -13.27
CA ALA A 150 -12.33 5.92 -14.60
C ALA A 150 -13.14 6.64 -15.69
N LYS A 151 -14.46 6.74 -15.52
CA LYS A 151 -15.38 7.36 -16.49
C LYS A 151 -15.54 8.87 -16.26
N ASN A 152 -15.49 9.30 -15.00
CA ASN A 152 -15.76 10.66 -14.59
C ASN A 152 -14.49 11.52 -14.65
N THR A 153 -14.02 11.80 -15.86
CA THR A 153 -12.88 12.70 -16.07
C THR A 153 -13.33 14.09 -16.44
N GLY A 154 -12.80 15.10 -15.74
CA GLY A 154 -12.97 16.51 -16.09
C GLY A 154 -12.45 16.84 -17.50
N LYS A 155 -12.87 17.97 -18.06
CA LYS A 155 -12.39 18.43 -19.38
C LYS A 155 -11.00 19.06 -19.26
N GLY A 156 -10.01 18.52 -19.97
CA GLY A 156 -8.69 19.15 -20.22
C GLY A 156 -7.62 18.97 -19.13
N ASN A 157 -7.99 19.03 -17.84
CA ASN A 157 -7.05 18.91 -16.71
C ASN A 157 -7.17 17.56 -15.96
N SER A 158 -7.66 16.52 -16.62
CA SER A 158 -7.83 15.19 -16.02
C SER A 158 -7.14 14.13 -16.87
N HIS A 159 -6.44 13.20 -16.22
CA HIS A 159 -5.89 12.00 -16.86
C HIS A 159 -6.23 10.76 -16.03
N VAL A 160 -6.56 9.66 -16.71
CA VAL A 160 -6.77 8.35 -16.07
C VAL A 160 -5.67 7.41 -16.52
N PHE A 161 -4.92 6.89 -15.56
CA PHE A 161 -4.05 5.75 -15.77
C PHE A 161 -4.76 4.47 -15.31
N LEU A 162 -5.29 3.71 -16.27
CA LEU A 162 -5.87 2.40 -16.01
C LEU A 162 -4.77 1.37 -15.78
N LEU A 163 -4.85 0.54 -14.75
CA LEU A 163 -3.93 -0.58 -14.59
C LEU A 163 -4.34 -1.80 -15.44
N PRO A 164 -3.48 -2.82 -15.60
CA PRO A 164 -3.88 -4.09 -16.20
C PRO A 164 -5.14 -4.65 -15.53
N GLU A 165 -6.07 -5.20 -16.31
CA GLU A 165 -7.39 -5.64 -15.83
C GLU A 165 -7.31 -6.64 -14.67
N GLN A 166 -6.28 -7.48 -14.68
CA GLN A 166 -6.01 -8.48 -13.66
C GLN A 166 -5.70 -7.87 -12.28
N THR A 167 -5.32 -6.58 -12.23
CA THR A 167 -5.09 -5.86 -10.97
C THR A 167 -6.39 -5.45 -10.28
N ASN A 168 -7.56 -5.56 -10.94
CA ASN A 168 -8.85 -5.35 -10.30
C ASN A 168 -9.22 -6.57 -9.43
N ASP A 169 -8.50 -6.71 -8.31
CA ASP A 169 -8.58 -7.84 -7.39
C ASP A 169 -10.05 -8.17 -7.05
N LYS A 170 -10.38 -9.45 -7.18
CA LYS A 170 -11.68 -10.03 -6.86
C LYS A 170 -11.79 -10.42 -5.38
N SER A 171 -10.66 -10.67 -4.72
CA SER A 171 -10.65 -10.87 -3.26
C SER A 171 -11.06 -9.60 -2.51
N LEU A 172 -11.46 -9.79 -1.25
CA LEU A 172 -11.76 -8.67 -0.35
C LEU A 172 -10.53 -7.78 -0.16
N ALA A 173 -9.41 -8.39 0.24
CA ALA A 173 -8.14 -7.72 0.49
C ALA A 173 -7.48 -7.26 -0.81
N MET A 174 -7.10 -5.99 -0.90
CA MET A 174 -6.29 -5.50 -2.01
C MET A 174 -4.88 -6.09 -1.95
N THR A 175 -4.39 -6.64 -3.07
CA THR A 175 -3.03 -7.21 -3.17
C THR A 175 -2.31 -6.63 -4.39
N SER A 176 -2.59 -7.17 -5.59
CA SER A 176 -1.99 -6.68 -6.83
C SER A 176 -2.45 -5.27 -7.20
N SER A 177 -3.68 -4.89 -6.83
CA SER A 177 -4.16 -3.51 -6.92
C SER A 177 -3.27 -2.54 -6.15
N PHE A 178 -2.96 -2.84 -4.88
CA PHE A 178 -2.11 -1.97 -4.05
C PHE A 178 -0.71 -1.81 -4.66
N SER A 179 0.00 -2.92 -4.89
CA SER A 179 1.40 -2.87 -5.31
C SER A 179 1.58 -2.31 -6.73
N CYS A 180 0.65 -2.58 -7.64
CA CYS A 180 0.71 -2.03 -9.00
C CYS A 180 0.34 -0.54 -9.03
N MET A 181 -0.64 -0.08 -8.25
CA MET A 181 -0.95 1.36 -8.13
C MET A 181 0.22 2.12 -7.49
N LEU A 182 0.83 1.56 -6.46
CA LEU A 182 2.03 2.09 -5.82
C LEU A 182 3.20 2.21 -6.81
N LEU A 183 3.49 1.12 -7.54
CA LEU A 183 4.52 1.15 -8.57
C LEU A 183 4.21 2.18 -9.67
N ALA A 184 2.94 2.28 -10.07
CA ALA A 184 2.53 3.28 -11.05
C ALA A 184 2.81 4.70 -10.55
N GLY A 185 2.51 5.01 -9.28
CA GLY A 185 2.85 6.29 -8.68
C GLY A 185 4.35 6.61 -8.69
N LEU A 186 5.20 5.63 -8.32
CA LEU A 186 6.67 5.77 -8.36
C LEU A 186 7.21 5.99 -9.78
N LEU A 187 6.63 5.31 -10.77
CA LEU A 187 7.05 5.41 -12.17
C LEU A 187 6.53 6.68 -12.83
N ILE A 188 5.30 7.12 -12.53
CA ILE A 188 4.75 8.40 -12.97
C ILE A 188 5.61 9.57 -12.46
N LEU A 189 6.08 9.48 -11.21
CA LEU A 189 7.02 10.46 -10.66
C LEU A 189 8.34 10.55 -11.44
N ASN A 190 8.74 9.45 -12.09
CA ASN A 190 9.95 9.34 -12.91
C ASN A 190 9.61 9.18 -14.40
N ILE A 191 8.47 9.72 -14.85
CA ILE A 191 7.95 9.43 -16.19
C ILE A 191 8.91 9.85 -17.31
N LYS A 192 9.66 10.95 -17.12
CA LYS A 192 10.66 11.42 -18.11
C LYS A 192 11.87 10.50 -18.23
N GLU A 193 12.14 9.71 -17.20
CA GLU A 193 13.23 8.74 -17.15
C GLU A 193 12.72 7.30 -17.26
N ILE A 194 11.45 7.08 -17.60
CA ILE A 194 10.80 5.76 -17.49
C ILE A 194 11.55 4.68 -18.26
N ARG A 195 12.07 4.97 -19.46
CA ARG A 195 12.82 4.02 -20.28
C ARG A 195 14.09 3.50 -19.60
N GLN A 196 14.66 4.28 -18.68
CA GLN A 196 15.84 3.92 -17.90
C GLN A 196 15.49 3.06 -16.68
N GLN A 197 14.21 2.93 -16.34
CA GLN A 197 13.74 2.16 -15.17
C GLN A 197 13.62 0.66 -15.45
N GLU A 198 13.70 0.18 -16.70
CA GLU A 198 13.54 -1.24 -17.03
C GLU A 198 14.43 -2.19 -16.18
N PRO A 199 15.74 -1.91 -15.99
CA PRO A 199 16.59 -2.78 -15.18
C PRO A 199 16.13 -2.84 -13.72
N LEU A 200 15.69 -1.71 -13.16
CA LEU A 200 15.14 -1.64 -11.81
C LEU A 200 13.86 -2.48 -11.70
N ILE A 201 12.94 -2.37 -12.67
CA ILE A 201 11.70 -3.14 -12.67
C ILE A 201 11.94 -4.64 -12.80
N LYS A 202 12.88 -5.06 -13.66
CA LYS A 202 13.31 -6.46 -13.76
C LYS A 202 13.88 -6.99 -12.45
N LYS A 203 14.63 -6.15 -11.71
CA LYS A 203 15.18 -6.51 -10.40
C LYS A 203 14.10 -6.60 -9.32
N ILE A 204 13.13 -5.69 -9.30
CA ILE A 204 11.97 -5.76 -8.40
C ILE A 204 11.13 -7.02 -8.70
N GLN A 205 10.88 -7.32 -9.97
CA GLN A 205 10.21 -8.55 -10.40
C GLN A 205 10.96 -9.80 -9.91
N SER A 206 12.29 -9.84 -10.03
CA SER A 206 13.07 -11.00 -9.56
C SER A 206 13.03 -11.15 -8.04
N PHE A 207 13.01 -10.06 -7.26
CA PHE A 207 12.83 -10.11 -5.81
C PHE A 207 11.43 -10.55 -5.39
N GLY A 208 10.38 -10.11 -6.10
CA GLY A 208 9.04 -10.64 -5.88
C GLY A 208 8.96 -12.14 -6.12
N ASN A 209 9.54 -12.61 -7.21
CA ASN A 209 9.64 -14.03 -7.52
C ASN A 209 10.47 -14.82 -6.50
N TYR A 210 11.57 -14.23 -6.00
CA TYR A 210 12.36 -14.83 -4.92
C TYR A 210 11.52 -15.02 -3.64
N ILE A 211 10.72 -14.02 -3.25
CA ILE A 211 9.83 -14.14 -2.08
C ILE A 211 8.81 -15.26 -2.29
N LEU A 212 8.17 -15.31 -3.47
CA LEU A 212 7.12 -16.29 -3.78
C LEU A 212 7.62 -17.73 -3.92
N ASN A 213 8.88 -17.92 -4.31
CA ASN A 213 9.44 -19.25 -4.55
C ASN A 213 10.28 -19.75 -3.36
N GLU A 214 11.22 -18.92 -2.88
CA GLU A 214 12.22 -19.33 -1.89
C GLU A 214 11.81 -19.00 -0.46
N CYS A 215 11.18 -17.83 -0.22
CA CYS A 215 10.80 -17.40 1.13
C CYS A 215 9.44 -17.95 1.57
N LEU A 216 8.61 -18.41 0.64
CA LEU A 216 7.24 -18.86 0.88
C LEU A 216 7.12 -19.92 1.99
N PRO A 217 7.96 -20.98 2.07
CA PRO A 217 7.86 -21.97 3.14
C PRO A 217 8.08 -21.37 4.54
N GLY A 218 9.01 -20.42 4.65
CA GLY A 218 9.29 -19.73 5.91
C GLY A 218 8.16 -18.78 6.32
N LEU A 219 7.61 -18.03 5.37
CA LEU A 219 6.44 -17.18 5.59
C LEU A 219 5.20 -17.97 6.01
N LYS A 220 4.96 -19.13 5.38
CA LYS A 220 3.92 -20.07 5.79
C LYS A 220 4.15 -20.56 7.22
N LYS A 221 5.38 -20.93 7.57
CA LYS A 221 5.73 -21.36 8.94
C LYS A 221 5.45 -20.25 9.95
N VAL A 222 5.81 -18.99 9.65
CA VAL A 222 5.45 -17.83 10.47
C VAL A 222 3.94 -17.76 10.63
N ALA A 223 3.16 -17.85 9.55
CA ALA A 223 1.70 -17.81 9.59
C ALA A 223 1.06 -18.95 10.40
N GLU A 224 1.71 -20.10 10.54
CA GLU A 224 1.21 -21.24 11.33
C GLU A 224 1.65 -21.20 12.80
N MET A 225 2.49 -20.23 13.19
CA MET A 225 2.86 -20.03 14.59
C MET A 225 1.66 -19.58 15.44
N ASN A 226 1.66 -19.98 16.71
CA ASN A 226 0.71 -19.48 17.70
C ASN A 226 1.09 -18.05 18.13
N TYR A 227 0.28 -17.07 17.74
CA TYR A 227 0.37 -15.68 18.18
C TYR A 227 -1.00 -15.02 18.03
N GLU A 228 -1.25 -14.04 18.88
CA GLU A 228 -2.49 -13.25 18.88
C GLU A 228 -2.27 -11.84 18.33
N ARG A 229 -1.00 -11.42 18.23
CA ARG A 229 -0.62 -10.06 17.86
C ARG A 229 0.49 -10.04 16.84
N MET A 230 0.43 -9.10 15.91
CA MET A 230 1.50 -8.84 14.96
C MET A 230 1.76 -7.34 14.85
N VAL A 231 3.02 -6.93 14.94
CA VAL A 231 3.43 -5.53 14.82
C VAL A 231 4.34 -5.38 13.62
N PHE A 232 4.04 -4.43 12.73
CA PHE A 232 4.89 -4.08 11.60
C PHE A 232 5.61 -2.77 11.86
N LEU A 233 6.94 -2.75 11.70
CA LEU A 233 7.75 -1.56 11.92
C LEU A 233 8.46 -1.18 10.62
N GLY A 234 8.36 0.09 10.24
CA GLY A 234 8.99 0.63 9.04
C GLY A 234 9.29 2.12 9.16
N SER A 235 10.43 2.56 8.65
CA SER A 235 10.84 3.98 8.62
C SER A 235 10.62 4.60 7.24
N GLY A 236 10.38 5.92 7.19
CA GLY A 236 10.22 6.63 5.91
C GLY A 236 9.11 6.01 5.04
N PRO A 237 9.35 5.69 3.76
CA PRO A 237 8.33 5.10 2.90
C PRO A 237 7.85 3.71 3.39
N LEU A 238 8.67 2.99 4.17
CA LEU A 238 8.30 1.70 4.73
C LEU A 238 7.27 1.81 5.88
N LEU A 239 7.02 3.02 6.42
CA LEU A 239 5.93 3.23 7.36
C LEU A 239 4.56 2.97 6.72
N GLY A 240 4.33 3.47 5.50
CA GLY A 240 3.11 3.19 4.74
C GLY A 240 2.98 1.70 4.38
N VAL A 241 4.10 1.01 4.16
CA VAL A 241 4.12 -0.45 3.96
C VAL A 241 3.76 -1.18 5.24
N ALA A 242 4.25 -0.74 6.40
CA ALA A 242 3.87 -1.29 7.69
C ALA A 242 2.37 -1.06 7.96
N HIS A 243 1.85 0.12 7.59
CA HIS A 243 0.44 0.46 7.66
C HIS A 243 -0.41 -0.44 6.76
N GLU A 244 -0.01 -0.73 5.53
CA GLU A 244 -0.75 -1.69 4.70
C GLU A 244 -0.61 -3.14 5.22
N SER A 245 0.59 -3.53 5.66
CA SER A 245 0.90 -4.89 6.14
C SER A 245 0.06 -5.28 7.35
N HIS A 246 -0.11 -4.37 8.32
CA HIS A 246 -0.94 -4.63 9.50
C HIS A 246 -2.40 -4.88 9.09
N LEU A 247 -2.93 -4.08 8.16
CA LEU A 247 -4.32 -4.18 7.73
C LEU A 247 -4.54 -5.53 7.02
N LYS A 248 -3.64 -5.95 6.13
CA LYS A 248 -3.74 -7.22 5.41
C LYS A 248 -3.85 -8.44 6.32
N VAL A 249 -2.97 -8.54 7.31
CA VAL A 249 -3.03 -9.67 8.26
C VAL A 249 -4.29 -9.58 9.13
N GLN A 250 -4.71 -8.38 9.52
CA GLN A 250 -5.91 -8.18 10.33
C GLN A 250 -7.20 -8.53 9.58
N GLU A 251 -7.36 -8.04 8.35
CA GLU A 251 -8.50 -8.35 7.48
C GLU A 251 -8.58 -9.85 7.20
N MET A 252 -7.47 -10.48 6.77
CA MET A 252 -7.44 -11.90 6.44
C MET A 252 -7.59 -12.81 7.66
N SER A 253 -7.31 -12.32 8.87
CA SER A 253 -7.55 -13.07 10.11
C SER A 253 -8.93 -12.82 10.71
N ASP A 254 -9.80 -12.04 10.08
CA ASP A 254 -11.11 -11.64 10.62
C ASP A 254 -10.97 -11.02 12.01
N GLY A 255 -9.92 -10.21 12.20
CA GLY A 255 -9.59 -9.56 13.48
C GLY A 255 -9.10 -10.49 14.60
N LYS A 256 -8.95 -11.80 14.34
CA LYS A 256 -8.45 -12.76 15.35
C LYS A 256 -6.98 -12.54 15.70
N VAL A 257 -6.21 -11.94 14.78
CA VAL A 257 -4.87 -11.44 15.06
C VAL A 257 -4.96 -9.92 15.11
N ILE A 258 -4.71 -9.34 16.28
CA ILE A 258 -4.67 -7.89 16.46
C ILE A 258 -3.36 -7.37 15.88
N CYS A 259 -3.45 -6.56 14.84
CA CYS A 259 -2.28 -6.03 14.17
C CYS A 259 -2.06 -4.55 14.51
N LYS A 260 -0.81 -4.15 14.64
CA LYS A 260 -0.40 -2.75 14.78
C LYS A 260 0.73 -2.44 13.82
N PHE A 261 0.92 -1.15 13.55
CA PHE A 261 2.09 -0.65 12.85
C PHE A 261 2.65 0.57 13.56
N ASP A 262 3.93 0.86 13.34
CA ASP A 262 4.57 2.10 13.77
C ASP A 262 5.89 2.31 13.00
N SER A 263 6.50 3.48 13.19
CA SER A 263 7.91 3.68 12.90
C SER A 263 8.79 3.05 13.98
N PHE A 264 10.04 2.74 13.65
CA PHE A 264 10.97 2.17 14.63
C PHE A 264 11.15 3.09 15.86
N LEU A 265 11.34 4.38 15.64
CA LEU A 265 11.49 5.32 16.76
C LEU A 265 10.17 5.61 17.48
N GLY A 266 9.09 5.83 16.72
CA GLY A 266 7.75 6.09 17.27
C GLY A 266 7.28 4.99 18.23
N PHE A 267 7.60 3.73 17.91
CA PHE A 267 7.21 2.58 18.71
C PHE A 267 7.67 2.65 20.18
N ARG A 268 8.78 3.34 20.46
CA ARG A 268 9.31 3.51 21.82
C ARG A 268 8.38 4.33 22.72
N HIS A 269 7.54 5.19 22.15
CA HIS A 269 6.80 6.21 22.87
C HIS A 269 5.42 5.74 23.34
N GLY A 270 5.34 4.49 23.83
CA GLY A 270 4.11 3.87 24.33
C GLY A 270 3.65 2.64 23.54
N PRO A 271 3.61 2.66 22.19
CA PRO A 271 3.12 1.54 21.39
C PRO A 271 3.81 0.19 21.65
N LYS A 272 5.10 0.21 22.05
CA LYS A 272 5.87 -0.97 22.49
C LYS A 272 5.19 -1.78 23.59
N ALA A 273 4.30 -1.20 24.40
CA ALA A 273 3.58 -1.92 25.45
C ALA A 273 2.71 -3.08 24.94
N VAL A 274 2.43 -3.15 23.63
CA VAL A 274 1.67 -4.26 23.03
C VAL A 274 2.46 -5.58 22.99
N VAL A 275 3.79 -5.52 23.02
CA VAL A 275 4.67 -6.68 22.78
C VAL A 275 4.72 -7.60 23.99
N ASN A 276 4.46 -8.89 23.74
CA ASN A 276 4.59 -9.99 24.70
C ASN A 276 4.98 -11.29 23.98
N ASN A 277 4.97 -12.41 24.71
CA ASN A 277 5.27 -13.76 24.19
C ASN A 277 4.27 -14.30 23.13
N SER A 278 3.15 -13.61 22.90
CA SER A 278 2.16 -13.92 21.86
C SER A 278 2.19 -12.89 20.72
N THR A 279 3.29 -12.15 20.60
CA THR A 279 3.48 -11.12 19.57
C THR A 279 4.57 -11.52 18.58
N VAL A 280 4.29 -11.33 17.29
CA VAL A 280 5.31 -11.32 16.23
C VAL A 280 5.64 -9.88 15.87
N VAL A 281 6.91 -9.48 15.93
CA VAL A 281 7.38 -8.18 15.46
C VAL A 281 8.06 -8.34 14.10
N VAL A 282 7.59 -7.62 13.10
CA VAL A 282 8.12 -7.63 11.73
C VAL A 282 8.88 -6.34 11.48
N TYR A 283 10.17 -6.45 11.19
CA TYR A 283 11.07 -5.34 10.93
C TYR A 283 11.27 -5.18 9.42
N LEU A 284 10.77 -4.07 8.86
CA LEU A 284 11.00 -3.66 7.47
C LEU A 284 12.22 -2.73 7.46
N PHE A 285 13.41 -3.28 7.24
CA PHE A 285 14.66 -2.51 7.32
C PHE A 285 14.86 -1.61 6.11
N SER A 286 15.32 -0.39 6.38
CA SER A 286 15.60 0.60 5.36
C SER A 286 16.92 0.32 4.62
N ASN A 287 17.01 0.76 3.35
CA ASN A 287 18.29 0.87 2.64
C ASN A 287 19.11 2.10 3.07
N ASN A 288 18.51 3.03 3.78
CA ASN A 288 19.16 4.24 4.26
C ASN A 288 20.06 3.91 5.46
N ALA A 289 21.37 4.00 5.26
CA ALA A 289 22.36 3.70 6.29
C ALA A 289 22.19 4.54 7.56
N TYR A 290 21.71 5.78 7.46
CA TYR A 290 21.45 6.63 8.61
C TYR A 290 20.20 6.19 9.38
N ALA A 291 19.10 5.88 8.69
CA ALA A 291 17.89 5.35 9.33
C ALA A 291 18.18 4.01 10.05
N LYS A 292 18.96 3.14 9.41
CA LYS A 292 19.30 1.80 9.93
C LYS A 292 19.97 1.84 11.31
N LEU A 293 20.75 2.86 11.64
CA LEU A 293 21.33 3.03 12.98
C LEU A 293 20.23 3.03 14.07
N TYR A 294 19.17 3.81 13.85
CA TYR A 294 18.03 3.89 14.77
C TYR A 294 17.20 2.61 14.80
N GLU A 295 17.07 1.94 13.64
CA GLU A 295 16.34 0.69 13.51
C GLU A 295 16.99 -0.42 14.34
N ILE A 296 18.31 -0.59 14.21
CA ILE A 296 19.10 -1.57 14.96
C ILE A 296 19.08 -1.28 16.47
N ASP A 297 19.15 -0.01 16.89
CA ASP A 297 19.03 0.36 18.30
C ASP A 297 17.69 -0.06 18.91
N LEU A 298 16.59 -0.04 18.14
CA LEU A 298 15.30 -0.52 18.62
C LEU A 298 15.27 -2.04 18.72
N VAL A 299 15.82 -2.75 17.74
CA VAL A 299 15.89 -4.22 17.77
C VAL A 299 16.63 -4.68 19.03
N HIS A 300 17.80 -4.08 19.34
CA HIS A 300 18.50 -4.29 20.60
C HIS A 300 17.60 -4.07 21.81
N SER A 301 16.87 -2.94 21.84
CA SER A 301 15.99 -2.60 22.96
C SER A 301 14.85 -3.60 23.14
N ILE A 302 14.20 -4.06 22.06
CA ILE A 302 13.09 -5.01 22.16
C ILE A 302 13.61 -6.36 22.67
N LYS A 303 14.69 -6.87 22.08
CA LYS A 303 15.32 -8.15 22.45
C LYS A 303 15.84 -8.17 23.89
N ALA A 304 16.32 -7.05 24.41
CA ALA A 304 16.80 -6.94 25.79
C ALA A 304 15.68 -6.88 26.84
N THR A 305 14.46 -6.47 26.46
CA THR A 305 13.38 -6.15 27.41
C THR A 305 12.17 -7.07 27.31
N THR A 306 12.05 -7.82 26.22
CA THR A 306 10.92 -8.72 25.98
C THR A 306 11.43 -10.15 25.93
N VAL A 307 10.67 -11.06 26.55
CA VAL A 307 10.99 -12.48 26.56
C VAL A 307 9.93 -13.23 25.78
N GLY A 308 10.38 -13.97 24.76
CA GLY A 308 9.56 -14.90 24.01
C GLY A 308 8.72 -14.29 22.88
N GLU A 309 8.94 -13.00 22.54
CA GLU A 309 8.39 -12.46 21.31
C GLU A 309 9.04 -13.13 20.09
N LYS A 310 8.25 -13.26 19.04
CA LYS A 310 8.71 -13.77 17.75
C LYS A 310 9.11 -12.60 16.87
N SER A 311 10.01 -12.83 15.93
CA SER A 311 10.55 -11.76 15.10
C SER A 311 10.81 -12.18 13.68
N VAL A 312 10.43 -11.32 12.73
CA VAL A 312 10.70 -11.45 11.31
C VAL A 312 11.51 -10.25 10.85
N ALA A 313 12.64 -10.49 10.18
CA ALA A 313 13.47 -9.46 9.58
C ALA A 313 13.32 -9.47 8.06
N ILE A 314 13.11 -8.31 7.44
CA ILE A 314 13.05 -8.17 5.97
C ILE A 314 14.01 -7.05 5.58
N GLY A 315 15.00 -7.39 4.73
CA GLY A 315 15.94 -6.43 4.17
C GLY A 315 17.36 -6.96 4.06
N THR A 316 18.35 -6.08 4.11
CA THR A 316 19.77 -6.45 4.05
C THR A 316 20.53 -5.89 5.23
N ASP A 317 21.71 -6.47 5.48
CA ASP A 317 22.71 -5.94 6.42
C ASP A 317 22.22 -5.84 7.87
N TYR A 318 21.26 -6.68 8.27
CA TYR A 318 21.08 -7.03 9.68
C TYR A 318 22.04 -8.18 9.99
N ASP A 319 22.89 -8.01 11.01
CA ASP A 319 23.82 -9.08 11.39
C ASP A 319 23.05 -10.20 12.09
N GLU A 320 22.89 -11.34 11.41
CA GLU A 320 22.29 -12.55 11.99
C GLU A 320 23.13 -13.13 13.14
N LYS A 321 24.41 -12.72 13.27
CA LYS A 321 25.26 -13.07 14.42
C LYS A 321 24.89 -12.26 15.66
N ASP A 322 24.41 -11.02 15.48
CA ASP A 322 23.98 -10.16 16.58
C ASP A 322 22.54 -10.50 17.01
N PHE A 323 21.69 -10.95 16.08
CA PHE A 323 20.30 -11.26 16.36
C PHE A 323 19.79 -12.53 15.68
N LYS A 324 19.22 -13.42 16.49
CA LYS A 324 18.46 -14.56 15.98
C LYS A 324 16.99 -14.17 15.79
N TYR A 325 16.58 -14.09 14.53
CA TYR A 325 15.18 -13.93 14.12
C TYR A 325 14.52 -15.30 13.95
N ASP A 326 13.20 -15.38 14.10
CA ASP A 326 12.43 -16.61 13.83
C ASP A 326 12.33 -16.88 12.33
N PHE A 327 12.35 -15.80 11.53
CA PHE A 327 12.48 -15.85 10.10
C PHE A 327 13.14 -14.57 9.58
N SER A 328 13.93 -14.69 8.51
CA SER A 328 14.65 -13.57 7.92
C SER A 328 14.57 -13.67 6.39
N ILE A 329 14.43 -12.53 5.71
CA ILE A 329 14.45 -12.43 4.25
C ILE A 329 15.60 -11.53 3.86
N SER A 330 16.67 -12.16 3.37
CA SER A 330 17.81 -11.51 2.73
C SER A 330 17.72 -11.67 1.22
N PHE A 331 17.81 -10.57 0.48
CA PHE A 331 17.66 -10.60 -0.98
C PHE A 331 18.98 -10.97 -1.68
N PRO A 332 18.97 -11.89 -2.66
CA PRO A 332 20.17 -12.26 -3.42
C PRO A 332 20.80 -11.04 -4.11
N GLY A 333 22.10 -10.82 -3.89
CA GLY A 333 22.82 -9.67 -4.43
C GLY A 333 22.52 -8.33 -3.73
N GLY A 334 21.74 -8.36 -2.64
CA GLY A 334 21.39 -7.20 -1.83
C GLY A 334 20.44 -6.21 -2.50
N THR A 335 19.96 -5.24 -1.72
CA THR A 335 19.01 -4.21 -2.15
C THR A 335 19.64 -2.82 -2.28
N ALA A 336 20.94 -2.64 -2.04
CA ALA A 336 21.58 -1.33 -1.92
C ALA A 336 21.44 -0.40 -3.14
N ASP A 337 21.27 -0.96 -4.34
CA ASP A 337 21.05 -0.26 -5.61
C ASP A 337 19.56 0.00 -5.92
N ILE A 338 18.64 -0.52 -5.10
CA ILE A 338 17.21 -0.22 -5.18
C ILE A 338 16.95 1.09 -4.43
N PRO A 339 16.37 2.12 -5.08
CA PRO A 339 15.93 3.31 -4.36
C PRO A 339 14.95 2.92 -3.25
N GLU A 340 15.09 3.52 -2.07
CA GLU A 340 14.37 3.13 -0.85
C GLU A 340 12.85 3.06 -1.06
N ASP A 341 12.27 4.02 -1.78
CA ASP A 341 10.84 4.06 -2.06
C ASP A 341 10.35 2.83 -2.85
N PHE A 342 11.20 2.23 -3.70
CA PHE A 342 10.85 1.05 -4.50
C PHE A 342 10.92 -0.27 -3.72
N LEU A 343 11.51 -0.29 -2.52
CA LEU A 343 11.44 -1.46 -1.63
C LEU A 343 9.98 -1.80 -1.30
N SER A 344 9.15 -0.77 -1.16
CA SER A 344 7.74 -0.88 -0.81
C SER A 344 6.93 -1.80 -1.72
N VAL A 345 7.28 -1.85 -3.02
CA VAL A 345 6.57 -2.63 -4.04
C VAL A 345 6.59 -4.13 -3.71
N PHE A 346 7.73 -4.64 -3.21
CA PHE A 346 7.89 -6.06 -2.91
C PHE A 346 7.96 -6.39 -1.42
N TYR A 347 8.24 -5.41 -0.54
CA TYR A 347 8.22 -5.61 0.91
C TYR A 347 6.82 -5.88 1.47
N ILE A 348 5.77 -5.61 0.69
CA ILE A 348 4.40 -5.96 1.08
C ILE A 348 4.07 -7.45 0.93
N LEU A 349 4.75 -8.17 0.02
CA LEU A 349 4.48 -9.59 -0.26
C LEU A 349 4.54 -10.48 0.99
N PRO A 350 5.55 -10.37 1.88
CA PRO A 350 5.60 -11.14 3.12
C PRO A 350 4.33 -11.03 3.96
N ALA A 351 3.78 -9.84 4.16
CA ALA A 351 2.57 -9.63 4.95
C ALA A 351 1.33 -10.23 4.27
N GLN A 352 1.22 -10.08 2.94
CA GLN A 352 0.13 -10.68 2.17
C GLN A 352 0.15 -12.21 2.26
N ILE A 353 1.33 -12.82 2.11
CA ILE A 353 1.53 -14.27 2.22
C ILE A 353 1.23 -14.77 3.63
N ILE A 354 1.71 -14.06 4.66
CA ILE A 354 1.44 -14.38 6.06
C ILE A 354 -0.07 -14.32 6.34
N GLY A 355 -0.73 -13.23 5.93
CA GLY A 355 -2.17 -13.06 6.10
C GLY A 355 -2.96 -14.16 5.40
N PHE A 356 -2.60 -14.51 4.17
CA PHE A 356 -3.22 -15.59 3.40
C PHE A 356 -3.13 -16.94 4.12
N TYR A 357 -1.93 -17.36 4.54
CA TYR A 357 -1.77 -18.63 5.23
C TYR A 357 -2.34 -18.60 6.65
N LYS A 358 -2.33 -17.45 7.33
CA LYS A 358 -2.94 -17.30 8.65
C LYS A 358 -4.46 -17.44 8.56
N SER A 359 -5.10 -16.86 7.54
CA SER A 359 -6.51 -17.08 7.23
C SER A 359 -6.83 -18.57 7.10
N LEU A 360 -6.07 -19.29 6.27
CA LEU A 360 -6.26 -20.73 6.08
C LEU A 360 -6.04 -21.52 7.39
N HIS A 361 -5.00 -21.18 8.14
CA HIS A 361 -4.69 -21.81 9.42
C HIS A 361 -5.80 -21.61 10.47
N LEU A 362 -6.49 -20.45 10.42
CA LEU A 362 -7.63 -20.13 11.29
C LEU A 362 -8.98 -20.70 10.78
N GLY A 363 -8.97 -21.48 9.70
CA GLY A 363 -10.18 -22.02 9.07
C GLY A 363 -11.09 -20.93 8.47
N LEU A 364 -10.49 -19.87 7.93
CA LEU A 364 -11.15 -18.78 7.23
C LEU A 364 -10.91 -18.88 5.70
N SER A 365 -11.74 -18.21 4.91
CA SER A 365 -11.61 -18.10 3.45
C SER A 365 -10.83 -16.83 3.11
N PRO A 366 -9.59 -16.91 2.57
CA PRO A 366 -8.82 -15.71 2.24
C PRO A 366 -9.51 -14.77 1.23
N ASP A 367 -10.31 -15.31 0.30
CA ASP A 367 -11.05 -14.51 -0.70
C ASP A 367 -12.13 -13.64 -0.05
N SER A 368 -12.67 -14.05 1.10
CA SER A 368 -13.72 -13.35 1.84
C SER A 368 -13.65 -13.73 3.34
N PRO A 369 -12.66 -13.19 4.08
CA PRO A 369 -12.33 -13.65 5.43
C PRO A 369 -13.36 -13.24 6.48
N SER A 370 -14.14 -12.19 6.24
CA SER A 370 -15.13 -11.67 7.17
C SER A 370 -16.35 -12.59 7.29
N LYS A 371 -16.46 -13.31 8.41
CA LYS A 371 -17.60 -14.21 8.65
C LYS A 371 -18.88 -13.45 9.02
N SER A 372 -18.74 -12.30 9.67
CA SER A 372 -19.85 -11.43 10.07
C SER A 372 -20.36 -10.56 8.92
N GLY A 373 -19.58 -10.38 7.85
CA GLY A 373 -19.84 -9.38 6.81
C GLY A 373 -19.57 -7.95 7.27
N SER A 374 -18.85 -7.75 8.38
CA SER A 374 -18.52 -6.42 8.91
C SER A 374 -17.58 -5.61 8.01
N ILE A 375 -16.86 -6.29 7.12
CA ILE A 375 -16.08 -5.68 6.06
C ILE A 375 -16.48 -6.29 4.71
N THR A 376 -16.53 -5.47 3.68
CA THR A 376 -16.93 -5.85 2.32
C THR A 376 -15.85 -5.44 1.33
N ARG A 377 -15.80 -6.12 0.18
CA ARG A 377 -14.87 -5.77 -0.91
C ARG A 377 -15.07 -4.33 -1.39
N VAL A 378 -16.31 -3.96 -1.70
CA VAL A 378 -16.68 -2.57 -2.01
C VAL A 378 -17.45 -2.07 -0.80
N VAL A 379 -17.06 -0.91 -0.26
CA VAL A 379 -17.71 -0.31 0.90
C VAL A 379 -19.20 -0.13 0.63
N GLN A 380 -20.03 -0.43 1.63
CA GLN A 380 -21.48 -0.27 1.57
C GLN A 380 -21.94 0.61 2.74
N GLY A 381 -23.07 1.30 2.56
CA GLY A 381 -23.70 2.06 3.65
C GLY A 381 -23.12 3.45 3.92
N VAL A 382 -22.27 3.99 3.03
CA VAL A 382 -21.76 5.36 3.14
C VAL A 382 -22.74 6.33 2.45
N ASN A 383 -23.36 7.19 3.25
CA ASN A 383 -24.15 8.32 2.74
C ASN A 383 -23.24 9.52 2.52
N ILE A 384 -23.29 10.12 1.32
CA ILE A 384 -22.62 11.37 1.03
C ILE A 384 -23.60 12.52 1.30
N TYR A 385 -23.20 13.45 2.18
CA TYR A 385 -24.00 14.60 2.56
C TYR A 385 -23.53 15.86 1.80
N PRO A 386 -24.44 16.79 1.44
CA PRO A 386 -24.06 18.03 0.78
C PRO A 386 -23.09 18.84 1.64
N SER A 387 -22.04 19.39 1.03
CA SER A 387 -21.06 20.23 1.74
C SER A 387 -21.59 21.61 2.15
N ASP A 388 -22.74 22.04 1.62
CA ASP A 388 -23.46 23.26 2.05
C ASP A 388 -24.52 22.97 3.13
N PHE A 389 -24.35 21.87 3.88
CA PHE A 389 -25.27 21.50 4.94
C PHE A 389 -25.38 22.63 5.98
N ASN A 390 -26.60 23.13 6.16
CA ASN A 390 -26.92 24.20 7.11
C ASN A 390 -27.74 23.59 8.25
N ASP A 391 -27.22 23.69 9.48
CA ASP A 391 -27.74 23.06 10.71
C ASP A 391 -29.21 23.41 11.04
N SER A 392 -29.73 24.47 10.43
CA SER A 392 -31.12 24.92 10.57
C SER A 392 -32.17 23.95 9.99
N THR A 393 -31.76 22.85 9.35
CA THR A 393 -32.67 21.88 8.73
C THR A 393 -33.02 20.67 9.60
N TYR A 394 -32.36 20.50 10.76
CA TYR A 394 -32.59 19.37 11.69
C TYR A 394 -33.09 19.79 13.09
N SER A 395 -33.48 21.04 13.26
CA SER A 395 -34.25 21.50 14.42
C SER A 395 -35.76 21.38 14.14
N ASN A 396 -36.29 20.16 14.22
CA ASN A 396 -37.70 19.89 14.47
C ASN A 396 -37.90 18.53 15.14
#